data_AF-A0A4S8P8Z1-F1
#
_entry.id   AF-A0A4S8P8Z1-F1
#
_cell.length_a   1.000
_cell.length_b   1.000
_cell.length_c   1.000
_cell.angle_alpha   90.00
_cell.angle_beta   90.00
_cell.angle_gamma   90.00
#
_symmetry.space_group_name_H-M   'P 1'
#
loop_
_entity.id
_entity.type
_entity.pdbx_description
1 polymer ?
#
loop_
_entity_poly.entity_id
_entity_poly.type
_entity_poly.pdbx_seq_one_letter_code
_entity_poly.pdbx_strand_id
1 'polypeptide(L)'
;MHSTAAGPLRLTWSPPLLDRIRALIAAGAVDVVWATTWCPDVALLERLWDFPPLARAWTADLYGSAAAGAKYGAATEVELAGRPLVWTDDEFADDLSDPDRLEIRPRALHGLSPRDLDAVESFIARCGP
;
A
#
# COMPACT_ATOMS: atom_id res chain seq x y z
N MET A 1 -23.90 -5.13 26.09
CA MET A 1 -23.28 -3.89 25.60
C MET A 1 -23.69 -3.72 24.15
N HIS A 2 -24.60 -2.79 23.86
CA HIS A 2 -25.00 -2.50 22.48
C HIS A 2 -23.96 -1.52 21.92
N SER A 3 -23.21 -1.95 20.91
CA SER A 3 -22.26 -1.10 20.19
C SER A 3 -23.05 0.02 19.52
N THR A 4 -22.73 1.26 19.84
CA THR A 4 -23.28 2.46 19.19
C THR A 4 -22.96 2.36 17.71
N ALA A 5 -23.96 2.45 16.85
CA ALA A 5 -23.78 2.49 15.40
C ALA A 5 -22.71 3.54 15.07
N ALA A 6 -21.56 3.10 14.56
CA ALA A 6 -20.56 4.01 14.03
C ALA A 6 -21.24 4.84 12.94
N GLY A 7 -21.13 6.17 13.03
CA GLY A 7 -21.57 7.05 11.96
C GLY A 7 -20.91 6.69 10.63
N PRO A 8 -21.37 7.26 9.50
CA PRO A 8 -20.82 6.92 8.19
C PRO A 8 -19.30 7.12 8.18
N LEU A 9 -18.56 6.06 7.82
CA LEU A 9 -17.12 6.13 7.61
C LEU A 9 -16.85 6.98 6.37
N ARG A 10 -16.14 8.10 6.54
CA ARG A 10 -15.78 9.00 5.45
C ARG A 10 -14.38 8.66 4.96
N LEU A 11 -14.28 8.26 3.70
CA LEU A 11 -12.99 8.14 3.01
C LEU A 11 -12.45 9.54 2.71
N THR A 12 -11.22 9.80 3.15
CA THR A 12 -10.45 11.02 2.85
C THR A 12 -9.13 10.63 2.19
N TRP A 13 -8.58 11.51 1.37
CA TRP A 13 -7.28 11.32 0.73
C TRP A 13 -6.60 12.67 0.52
N SER A 14 -5.29 12.63 0.28
CA SER A 14 -4.47 13.80 0.00
C SER A 14 -4.14 13.85 -1.50
N PRO A 15 -4.76 14.77 -2.28
CA PRO A 15 -4.46 14.89 -3.71
C PRO A 15 -2.95 15.06 -3.99
N PRO A 16 -2.18 15.87 -3.24
CA PRO A 16 -0.74 15.97 -3.45
C PRO A 16 0.04 14.67 -3.24
N LEU A 17 -0.41 13.78 -2.34
CA LEU A 17 0.24 12.47 -2.19
C LEU A 17 -0.10 11.54 -3.34
N LEU A 18 -1.34 11.58 -3.83
CA LEU A 18 -1.73 10.81 -5.01
C LEU A 18 -0.96 11.27 -6.26
N ASP A 19 -0.77 12.59 -6.44
CA ASP A 19 0.07 13.14 -7.52
C ASP A 19 1.49 12.56 -7.50
N ARG A 20 2.11 12.48 -6.32
CA ARG A 20 3.46 11.92 -6.15
C ARG A 20 3.50 10.42 -6.47
N ILE A 21 2.55 9.63 -5.97
CA ILE A 21 2.49 8.19 -6.26
C ILE A 21 2.29 7.97 -7.77
N ARG A 22 1.40 8.75 -8.42
CA ARG A 22 1.22 8.68 -9.88
C ARG A 22 2.49 9.04 -10.64
N ALA A 23 3.22 10.05 -10.20
CA ALA A 23 4.49 10.43 -10.83
C ALA A 23 5.53 9.30 -10.75
N LEU A 24 5.62 8.61 -9.61
CA LEU A 24 6.50 7.44 -9.45
C LEU A 24 6.11 6.30 -10.39
N ILE A 25 4.81 5.99 -10.51
CA ILE A 25 4.30 4.97 -11.43
C ILE A 25 4.59 5.37 -12.89
N ALA A 26 4.28 6.61 -13.27
CA ALA A 26 4.47 7.11 -14.64
C ALA A 26 5.95 7.13 -15.07
N ALA A 27 6.87 7.34 -14.11
CA ALA A 27 8.31 7.24 -14.33
C ALA A 27 8.82 5.79 -14.43
N GLY A 28 7.99 4.79 -14.14
CA GLY A 28 8.41 3.39 -14.04
C GLY A 28 9.32 3.11 -12.85
N ALA A 29 9.33 3.99 -11.84
CA ALA A 29 10.21 3.87 -10.67
C ALA A 29 9.72 2.80 -9.68
N VAL A 30 8.43 2.45 -9.74
CA VAL A 30 7.79 1.47 -8.86
C VAL A 30 6.71 0.70 -9.61
N ASP A 31 6.54 -0.58 -9.25
CA ASP A 31 5.31 -1.32 -9.53
C ASP A 31 4.45 -1.31 -8.27
N VAL A 32 3.19 -0.90 -8.38
CA VAL A 32 2.26 -0.84 -7.25
C VAL A 32 1.26 -1.98 -7.33
N VAL A 33 1.11 -2.69 -6.21
CA VAL A 33 0.14 -3.78 -6.05
C VAL A 33 -0.84 -3.40 -4.95
N TRP A 34 -2.14 -3.45 -5.25
CA TRP A 34 -3.18 -3.36 -4.24
C TRP A 34 -3.18 -4.62 -3.38
N ALA A 35 -2.89 -4.45 -2.09
CA ALA A 35 -2.97 -5.49 -1.07
C ALA A 35 -3.87 -5.02 0.08
N THR A 36 -5.15 -4.80 -0.20
CA THR A 36 -6.13 -4.24 0.74
C THR A 36 -7.41 -5.06 0.73
N THR A 37 -8.16 -5.08 1.83
CA THR A 37 -9.49 -5.73 1.87
C THR A 37 -10.47 -5.13 0.86
N TRP A 38 -10.14 -3.97 0.27
CA TRP A 38 -10.89 -3.35 -0.83
C TRP A 38 -10.49 -3.86 -2.23
N CYS A 39 -9.56 -4.83 -2.34
CA CYS A 39 -9.07 -5.41 -3.59
C CYS A 39 -10.17 -5.76 -4.61
N PRO A 40 -11.33 -6.34 -4.23
CA PRO A 40 -12.44 -6.58 -5.15
C PRO A 40 -12.98 -5.31 -5.82
N ASP A 41 -12.90 -4.17 -5.13
CA ASP A 41 -13.48 -2.89 -5.51
C ASP A 41 -12.44 -1.83 -5.94
N VAL A 42 -11.15 -2.17 -6.05
CA VAL A 42 -10.10 -1.15 -6.34
C VAL A 42 -10.30 -0.44 -7.68
N ALA A 43 -11.07 -0.98 -8.62
CA ALA A 43 -11.43 -0.28 -9.85
C ALA A 43 -12.25 1.01 -9.58
N LEU A 44 -12.98 1.07 -8.46
CA LEU A 44 -13.62 2.30 -8.01
C LEU A 44 -12.57 3.31 -7.52
N LEU A 45 -11.58 2.84 -6.75
CA LEU A 45 -10.50 3.67 -6.21
C LEU A 45 -9.59 4.20 -7.32
N GLU A 46 -9.23 3.35 -8.28
CA GLU A 46 -8.44 3.71 -9.46
C GLU A 46 -9.11 4.84 -10.23
N ARG A 47 -10.43 4.75 -10.46
CA ARG A 47 -11.20 5.84 -11.10
C ARG A 47 -11.32 7.08 -10.24
N LEU A 48 -11.51 6.93 -8.94
CA LEU A 48 -11.67 8.05 -8.01
C LEU A 48 -10.37 8.84 -7.83
N TRP A 49 -9.24 8.15 -7.86
CA TRP A 49 -7.91 8.70 -7.64
C TRP A 49 -7.07 8.82 -8.91
N ASP A 50 -7.68 8.63 -10.08
CA ASP A 50 -7.03 8.74 -11.39
C ASP A 50 -5.73 7.91 -11.50
N PHE A 51 -5.72 6.71 -10.91
CA PHE A 51 -4.62 5.77 -11.09
C PHE A 51 -4.83 4.96 -12.37
N PRO A 52 -3.75 4.56 -13.07
CA PRO A 52 -3.85 3.51 -14.07
C PRO A 52 -4.31 2.20 -13.39
N PRO A 53 -4.80 1.20 -14.15
CA PRO A 53 -5.08 -0.11 -13.59
C PRO A 53 -3.81 -0.69 -12.94
N LEU A 54 -3.90 -1.01 -11.65
CA LEU A 54 -2.78 -1.57 -10.89
C LEU A 54 -2.98 -3.08 -10.68
N ALA A 55 -1.89 -3.76 -10.38
CA ALA A 55 -1.94 -5.16 -9.98
C ALA A 55 -2.72 -5.30 -8.67
N ARG A 56 -3.35 -6.46 -8.48
CA ARG A 56 -4.07 -6.83 -7.26
C ARG A 56 -3.42 -8.07 -6.70
N ALA A 57 -3.10 -8.07 -5.41
CA ALA A 57 -2.59 -9.24 -4.72
C ALA A 57 -3.63 -10.38 -4.68
N TRP A 58 -4.92 -10.03 -4.65
CA TRP A 58 -6.03 -10.97 -4.76
C TRP A 58 -7.29 -10.29 -5.31
N THR A 59 -8.30 -11.08 -5.69
CA THR A 59 -9.58 -10.56 -6.23
C THR A 59 -10.82 -11.00 -5.44
N ALA A 60 -10.67 -11.94 -4.50
CA ALA A 60 -11.77 -12.41 -3.66
C ALA A 60 -12.01 -11.49 -2.45
N ASP A 61 -13.20 -11.55 -1.86
CA ASP A 61 -13.49 -10.90 -0.58
C ASP A 61 -12.72 -11.61 0.54
N LEU A 62 -11.63 -11.00 1.01
CA LEU A 62 -10.81 -11.51 2.12
C LEU A 62 -10.81 -10.53 3.28
N TYR A 63 -10.90 -11.08 4.50
CA TYR A 63 -10.89 -10.34 5.76
C TYR A 63 -10.07 -11.06 6.82
N GLY A 64 -9.69 -10.35 7.88
CA GLY A 64 -8.97 -10.91 9.03
C GLY A 64 -7.67 -11.63 8.62
N SER A 65 -7.46 -12.82 9.17
CA SER A 65 -6.24 -13.61 8.93
C SER A 65 -6.03 -14.00 7.47
N ALA A 66 -7.11 -14.21 6.70
CA ALA A 66 -7.00 -14.53 5.28
C ALA A 66 -6.47 -13.35 4.46
N ALA A 67 -6.95 -12.13 4.76
CA ALA A 67 -6.41 -10.92 4.15
C ALA A 67 -4.95 -10.70 4.57
N ALA A 68 -4.63 -10.84 5.86
CA ALA A 68 -3.26 -10.73 6.35
C ALA A 68 -2.32 -11.70 5.61
N GLY A 69 -2.71 -12.98 5.49
CA GLY A 69 -1.94 -13.98 4.74
C GLY A 69 -1.76 -13.63 3.25
N ALA A 70 -2.79 -13.09 2.61
CA ALA A 70 -2.71 -12.66 1.21
C ALA A 70 -1.77 -11.45 1.02
N LYS A 71 -1.79 -10.49 1.95
CA LYS A 71 -0.83 -9.39 1.97
C LYS A 71 0.60 -9.93 2.09
N TYR A 72 0.87 -10.83 3.05
CA TYR A 72 2.21 -11.43 3.19
C TYR A 72 2.64 -12.16 1.92
N GLY A 73 1.73 -12.91 1.28
CA GLY A 73 2.01 -13.57 0.01
C GLY A 73 2.50 -12.58 -1.07
N ALA A 74 1.85 -11.42 -1.18
CA ALA A 74 2.27 -10.38 -2.12
C ALA A 74 3.67 -9.81 -1.82
N ALA A 75 4.02 -9.59 -0.55
CA ALA A 75 5.39 -9.22 -0.17
C ALA A 75 6.39 -10.31 -0.54
N THR A 76 6.07 -11.56 -0.19
CA THR A 76 6.94 -12.70 -0.45
C THR A 76 7.19 -12.88 -1.95
N GLU A 77 6.22 -12.60 -2.83
CA GLU A 77 6.43 -12.61 -4.27
C GLU A 77 7.48 -11.59 -4.73
N VAL A 78 7.48 -10.38 -4.15
CA VAL A 78 8.48 -9.34 -4.44
C VAL A 78 9.87 -9.76 -3.96
N GLU A 79 9.95 -10.28 -2.73
CA GLU A 79 11.20 -10.78 -2.12
C GLU A 79 11.78 -11.96 -2.93
N LEU A 80 10.95 -12.93 -3.31
CA LEU A 80 11.38 -14.07 -4.14
C LEU A 80 11.81 -13.66 -5.55
N ALA A 81 11.27 -12.56 -6.07
CA ALA A 81 11.72 -11.96 -7.33
C ALA A 81 13.06 -11.21 -7.19
N GLY A 82 13.62 -11.10 -5.97
CA GLY A 82 14.86 -10.38 -5.69
C GLY A 82 14.72 -8.87 -5.89
N ARG A 83 13.51 -8.32 -5.71
CA ARG A 83 13.21 -6.91 -5.91
C ARG A 83 13.13 -6.19 -4.56
N PRO A 84 13.55 -4.92 -4.48
CA PRO A 84 13.32 -4.10 -3.29
C PRO A 84 11.82 -3.94 -3.00
N LEU A 85 11.43 -4.09 -1.74
CA LEU A 85 10.05 -4.02 -1.29
C LEU A 85 9.79 -2.72 -0.51
N VAL A 86 8.75 -1.98 -0.91
CA VAL A 86 8.14 -0.95 -0.07
C VAL A 86 6.81 -1.50 0.46
N TRP A 87 6.70 -1.67 1.76
CA TRP A 87 5.49 -2.16 2.42
C TRP A 87 4.80 -1.03 3.19
N THR A 88 3.57 -0.70 2.80
CA THR A 88 2.73 0.30 3.47
C THR A 88 1.49 -0.36 4.05
N ASP A 89 1.46 -0.54 5.37
CA ASP A 89 0.32 -1.11 6.09
C ASP A 89 0.30 -0.54 7.51
N ASP A 90 -0.86 -0.35 8.12
CA ASP A 90 -0.92 0.10 9.52
C ASP A 90 -0.80 -1.07 10.51
N GLU A 91 -0.87 -2.31 10.01
CA GLU A 91 -0.64 -3.55 10.76
C GLU A 91 0.64 -4.26 10.26
N PHE A 92 1.48 -4.73 11.19
CA PHE A 92 2.72 -5.46 10.89
C PHE A 92 2.80 -6.78 11.66
N ALA A 93 3.42 -7.78 11.04
CA ALA A 93 4.18 -8.81 11.74
C ALA A 93 5.63 -8.33 11.87
N ASP A 94 6.33 -8.88 12.86
CA ASP A 94 7.56 -8.33 13.45
C ASP A 94 8.67 -7.86 12.48
N ASP A 95 9.44 -6.92 13.02
CA ASP A 95 10.58 -6.18 12.47
C ASP A 95 11.64 -7.09 11.84
N LEU A 96 11.75 -7.07 10.51
CA LEU A 96 12.89 -7.64 9.79
C LEU A 96 13.65 -6.48 9.16
N SER A 97 14.81 -6.16 9.75
CA SER A 97 15.74 -5.17 9.21
C SER A 97 16.42 -5.73 7.95
N ASP A 98 15.72 -5.69 6.82
CA ASP A 98 16.25 -6.07 5.51
C ASP A 98 16.64 -4.78 4.73
N PRO A 99 17.89 -4.63 4.25
CA PRO A 99 18.31 -3.46 3.49
C PRO A 99 17.49 -3.23 2.21
N ASP A 100 16.92 -4.29 1.64
CA ASP A 100 16.07 -4.28 0.45
C ASP A 100 14.58 -4.13 0.79
N ARG A 101 14.25 -3.76 2.02
CA ARG A 101 12.89 -3.51 2.49
C ARG A 101 12.76 -2.15 3.15
N LEU A 102 11.72 -1.41 2.78
CA LEU A 102 11.25 -0.23 3.48
C LEU A 102 9.86 -0.49 4.04
N GLU A 103 9.74 -0.45 5.36
CA GLU A 103 8.46 -0.55 6.06
C GLU A 103 7.97 0.83 6.47
N ILE A 104 6.74 1.16 6.09
CA ILE A 104 6.06 2.38 6.52
C ILE A 104 4.79 1.99 7.26
N ARG A 105 4.66 2.53 8.48
CA ARG A 105 3.50 2.41 9.39
C ARG A 105 2.68 3.69 9.34
N PRO A 106 1.74 3.84 8.40
CA PRO A 106 0.92 5.04 8.37
C PRO A 106 0.00 5.04 9.60
N ARG A 107 -0.41 6.22 10.05
CA ARG A 107 -1.40 6.29 11.13
C ARG A 107 -2.74 5.83 10.58
N ALA A 108 -3.37 4.83 11.18
CA ALA A 108 -4.63 4.22 10.72
C ALA A 108 -5.71 5.22 10.27
N LEU A 109 -5.84 6.36 10.95
CA LEU A 109 -6.86 7.39 10.65
C LEU A 109 -6.40 8.51 9.69
N HIS A 110 -5.12 8.52 9.29
CA HIS A 110 -4.54 9.59 8.47
C HIS A 110 -3.86 9.07 7.19
N GLY A 111 -3.51 7.78 7.14
CA GLY A 111 -2.77 7.19 6.03
C GLY A 111 -1.34 7.72 5.96
N LEU A 112 -0.77 7.63 4.75
CA LEU A 112 0.58 8.09 4.44
C LEU A 112 0.71 9.60 4.59
N SER A 113 1.91 10.04 4.98
CA SER A 113 2.30 11.44 5.07
C SER A 113 3.29 11.82 3.97
N PRO A 114 3.54 13.13 3.73
CA PRO A 114 4.59 13.55 2.81
C PRO A 114 5.97 12.99 3.15
N ARG A 115 6.28 12.89 4.45
CA ARG A 115 7.55 12.34 4.94
C ARG A 115 7.71 10.86 4.60
N ASP A 116 6.61 10.11 4.56
CA ASP A 116 6.64 8.71 4.17
C ASP A 116 7.02 8.57 2.69
N LEU A 117 6.46 9.41 1.81
CA LEU A 117 6.86 9.43 0.40
C LEU A 117 8.29 9.94 0.20
N ASP A 118 8.79 10.85 1.03
CA ASP A 118 10.20 11.24 1.00
C ASP A 118 11.11 10.05 1.33
N ALA A 119 10.69 9.18 2.26
CA ALA A 119 11.41 7.94 2.58
C ALA A 119 11.36 6.92 1.43
N VAL A 120 10.20 6.78 0.77
CA VAL A 120 10.06 5.94 -0.44
C VAL A 120 11.00 6.41 -1.55
N GLU A 121 10.99 7.70 -1.88
CA GLU A 121 11.84 8.26 -2.93
C GLU A 121 13.33 8.11 -2.60
N SER A 122 13.72 8.30 -1.33
CA SER A 122 15.09 8.08 -0.87
C SER A 122 15.51 6.61 -0.96
N PHE A 123 14.59 5.69 -0.67
CA PHE A 123 14.81 4.26 -0.78
C PHE A 123 14.99 3.82 -2.23
N ILE A 124 14.11 4.28 -3.14
CA ILE A 124 14.24 4.05 -4.59
C ILE A 124 15.59 4.54 -5.10
N ALA A 125 16.00 5.76 -4.72
CA ALA A 125 17.29 6.33 -5.13
C ALA A 125 18.50 5.50 -4.64
N ARG A 126 18.37 4.78 -3.51
CA ARG A 126 19.41 3.92 -2.96
C ARG A 126 19.49 2.57 -3.66
N CYS A 127 18.36 2.00 -4.07
CA CYS A 127 18.31 0.69 -4.73
C CYS A 127 18.88 0.71 -6.16
N GLY A 128 18.96 1.89 -6.78
CA GLY A 128 19.46 2.04 -8.16
C GLY A 128 18.44 1.58 -9.22
N PRO A 129 18.71 1.85 -10.51
CA PRO A 129 17.92 1.32 -11.62
C PRO A 129 18.10 -0.19 -11.82
#